data_AF-A2BMC7-F1
#
_entry.id   AF-A2BMC7-F1
#
_cell.length_a   1.000
_cell.length_b   1.000
_cell.length_c   1.000
_cell.angle_alpha   90.00
_cell.angle_beta   90.00
_cell.angle_gamma   90.00
#
_symmetry.space_group_name_H-M   'P 1'
#
loop_
_entity.id
_entity.type
_entity.pdbx_description
1 polymer ?
#
loop_
_entity_poly.entity_id
_entity_poly.type
_entity_poly.pdbx_seq_one_letter_code
_entity_poly.pdbx_strand_id
1 'polypeptide(L)'
;MKRTAWNIVFHSLIGLRARVLATSDPGLRGLEGVVVEETRHSLVVETRDGRRVRVLKANSIFLFQLPGGSWVVVRGEEIAGSLAERVKRLGRLKGVGWLVRAGEKRRYTRG
;
A
#
# COMPACT_ATOMS: atom_id res chain seq x y z
N MET A 1 12.42 -9.91 7.23
CA MET A 1 11.24 -9.68 8.09
C MET A 1 9.97 -9.93 7.27
N LYS A 2 8.95 -10.59 7.83
CA LYS A 2 7.67 -10.81 7.15
C LYS A 2 6.93 -9.48 7.01
N ARG A 3 6.32 -9.23 5.84
CA ARG A 3 5.42 -8.07 5.62
C ARG A 3 4.19 -8.21 6.51
N THR A 4 3.95 -7.23 7.37
CA THR A 4 2.88 -7.13 8.35
C THR A 4 2.15 -5.80 8.16
N ALA A 5 0.99 -5.62 8.81
CA ALA A 5 0.22 -4.38 8.72
C ALA A 5 1.03 -3.14 9.18
N TRP A 6 1.91 -3.30 10.17
CA TRP A 6 2.75 -2.21 10.68
C TRP A 6 3.96 -1.92 9.79
N ASN A 7 4.66 -2.96 9.33
CA ASN A 7 5.93 -2.74 8.62
C ASN A 7 5.80 -2.57 7.10
N ILE A 8 4.62 -2.84 6.51
CA ILE A 8 4.43 -2.80 5.06
C ILE A 8 4.87 -1.46 4.44
N VAL A 9 4.67 -0.34 5.15
CA VAL A 9 5.08 0.97 4.66
C VAL A 9 6.60 1.15 4.57
N PHE A 10 7.38 0.27 5.21
CA PHE A 10 8.84 0.27 5.20
C PHE A 10 9.44 -0.82 4.31
N HIS A 11 8.59 -1.62 3.65
CA HIS A 11 9.03 -2.69 2.75
C HIS A 11 8.77 -2.33 1.29
N SER A 12 9.40 -3.11 0.38
CA SER A 12 9.01 -3.10 -1.02
C SER A 12 7.57 -3.60 -1.15
N LEU A 13 6.78 -2.87 -1.91
CA LEU A 13 5.39 -3.20 -2.19
C LEU A 13 5.26 -4.10 -3.42
N ILE A 14 6.34 -4.29 -4.18
CA ILE A 14 6.38 -5.16 -5.37
C ILE A 14 5.98 -6.59 -4.99
N GLY A 15 5.17 -7.22 -5.85
CA GLY A 15 4.62 -8.56 -5.67
C GLY A 15 3.44 -8.63 -4.70
N LEU A 16 3.00 -7.52 -4.09
CA LEU A 16 1.76 -7.49 -3.31
C LEU A 16 0.55 -7.28 -4.22
N ARG A 17 -0.53 -8.01 -3.93
CA ARG A 17 -1.86 -7.68 -4.49
C ARG A 17 -2.33 -6.37 -3.87
N ALA A 18 -2.78 -5.46 -4.71
CA ALA A 18 -3.23 -4.13 -4.36
C ALA A 18 -4.55 -3.81 -5.03
N ARG A 19 -5.43 -3.10 -4.32
CA ARG A 19 -6.62 -2.46 -4.86
C ARG A 19 -6.61 -0.98 -4.53
N VAL A 20 -6.96 -0.14 -5.50
CA VAL A 20 -7.13 1.30 -5.31
C VAL A 20 -8.53 1.56 -4.75
N LEU A 21 -8.62 2.01 -3.50
CA LEU A 21 -9.90 2.32 -2.85
C LEU A 21 -10.36 3.75 -3.14
N ALA A 22 -9.42 4.69 -3.15
CA ALA A 22 -9.65 6.08 -3.48
C ALA A 22 -8.41 6.64 -4.17
N THR A 23 -8.61 7.60 -5.06
CA THR A 23 -7.54 8.33 -5.73
C THR A 23 -8.12 9.57 -6.40
N SER A 24 -7.25 10.53 -6.74
CA SER A 24 -7.62 11.75 -7.45
C SER A 24 -8.07 11.50 -8.89
N ASP A 25 -7.62 10.41 -9.51
CA ASP A 25 -8.08 9.98 -10.84
C ASP A 25 -9.26 9.00 -10.69
N PRO A 26 -10.52 9.43 -10.92
CA PRO A 26 -11.67 8.57 -10.69
C PRO A 26 -11.67 7.29 -11.54
N GLY A 27 -11.02 7.31 -12.72
CA GLY A 27 -10.94 6.15 -13.62
C GLY A 27 -10.06 5.02 -13.07
N LEU A 28 -9.22 5.31 -12.08
CA LEU A 28 -8.35 4.33 -11.44
C LEU A 28 -8.96 3.76 -10.13
N ARG A 29 -10.11 4.26 -9.68
CA ARG A 29 -10.78 3.72 -8.49
C ARG A 29 -11.29 2.31 -8.77
N GLY A 30 -11.03 1.40 -7.84
CA GLY A 30 -11.36 -0.01 -8.00
C GLY A 30 -10.35 -0.81 -8.82
N LEU A 31 -9.33 -0.18 -9.41
CA LEU A 31 -8.22 -0.88 -10.06
C LEU A 31 -7.62 -1.90 -9.09
N GLU A 32 -7.47 -3.14 -9.56
CA GLU A 32 -6.96 -4.24 -8.76
C GLU A 32 -5.95 -5.07 -9.56
N GLY A 33 -4.86 -5.45 -8.89
CA GLY A 33 -3.80 -6.24 -9.52
C GLY A 33 -2.60 -6.45 -8.60
N VAL A 34 -1.46 -6.80 -9.19
CA VAL A 34 -0.19 -6.99 -8.48
C VAL A 34 0.71 -5.78 -8.72
N VAL A 35 1.34 -5.25 -7.68
CA VAL A 35 2.35 -4.20 -7.83
C VAL A 35 3.57 -4.80 -8.53
N VAL A 36 3.91 -4.31 -9.73
CA VAL A 36 5.07 -4.77 -10.51
C VAL A 36 6.23 -3.78 -10.48
N GLU A 37 5.93 -2.50 -10.30
CA GLU A 37 6.94 -1.46 -10.11
C GLU A 37 6.56 -0.53 -8.97
N GLU A 38 7.58 -0.04 -8.28
CA GLU A 38 7.44 0.94 -7.23
C GLU A 38 8.42 2.09 -7.46
N THR A 39 7.91 3.31 -7.55
CA THR A 39 8.74 4.52 -7.61
C THR A 39 8.56 5.35 -6.36
N ARG A 40 9.30 6.47 -6.27
CA ARG A 40 9.13 7.45 -5.18
C ARG A 40 7.68 7.94 -5.05
N HIS A 41 6.98 8.10 -6.17
CA HIS A 41 5.68 8.80 -6.24
C HIS A 41 4.52 7.93 -6.72
N SER A 42 4.80 6.76 -7.28
CA SER A 42 3.77 5.93 -7.91
C SER A 42 4.00 4.44 -7.66
N LEU A 43 2.94 3.67 -7.92
CA LEU A 43 2.98 2.23 -8.08
C LEU A 43 2.53 1.91 -9.51
N VAL A 44 3.11 0.88 -10.13
CA VAL A 44 2.55 0.27 -11.34
C VAL A 44 1.88 -1.02 -10.91
N VAL A 45 0.58 -1.12 -11.19
CA VAL A 45 -0.25 -2.29 -10.89
C VAL A 45 -0.51 -3.01 -12.20
N GLU A 46 -0.11 -4.28 -12.26
CA GLU A 46 -0.46 -5.20 -13.34
C GLU A 46 -1.78 -5.89 -13.01
N THR A 47 -2.77 -5.61 -13.83
CA THR A 47 -4.14 -6.14 -13.74
C THR A 47 -4.21 -7.58 -14.23
N ARG A 48 -5.32 -8.27 -13.97
CA ARG A 48 -5.51 -9.68 -14.36
C ARG A 48 -5.43 -9.90 -15.88
N ASP A 49 -5.81 -8.92 -16.68
CA ASP A 49 -5.72 -8.90 -18.14
C ASP A 49 -4.33 -8.46 -18.66
N GLY A 50 -3.35 -8.32 -17.76
CA GLY A 50 -1.95 -8.01 -18.11
C GLY A 50 -1.68 -6.53 -18.38
N ARG A 51 -2.69 -5.64 -18.24
CA ARG A 51 -2.47 -4.20 -18.39
C ARG A 51 -1.69 -3.66 -17.20
N ARG A 52 -0.63 -2.90 -17.47
CA ARG A 52 0.17 -2.18 -16.48
C ARG A 52 -0.33 -0.75 -16.34
N VAL A 53 -0.83 -0.40 -15.16
CA VAL A 53 -1.44 0.90 -14.89
C VAL A 53 -0.69 1.59 -13.77
N ARG A 54 -0.23 2.81 -14.03
CA ARG A 54 0.48 3.64 -13.04
C ARG A 54 -0.53 4.40 -12.18
N VAL A 55 -0.40 4.28 -10.87
CA VAL A 55 -1.22 4.99 -9.88
C VAL A 55 -0.32 5.86 -9.02
N LEU A 56 -0.64 7.14 -8.89
CA LEU A 56 0.08 8.05 -7.99
C LEU A 56 -0.20 7.69 -6.52
N LYS A 57 0.83 7.79 -5.68
CA LYS A 57 0.72 7.63 -4.23
C LYS A 57 -0.04 8.81 -3.61
N ALA A 58 0.28 10.03 -4.03
CA ALA A 58 -0.40 11.22 -3.53
C ALA A 58 -1.91 11.14 -3.80
N ASN A 59 -2.69 11.51 -2.79
CA ASN A 59 -4.16 11.52 -2.81
C ASN A 59 -4.81 10.15 -3.06
N SER A 60 -4.09 9.06 -2.81
CA SER A 60 -4.58 7.70 -3.03
C SER A 60 -4.68 6.89 -1.74
N ILE A 61 -5.66 6.00 -1.67
CA ILE A 61 -5.83 5.02 -0.61
C ILE A 61 -5.77 3.64 -1.26
N PHE A 62 -4.84 2.81 -0.79
CA PHE A 62 -4.62 1.46 -1.29
C PHE A 62 -5.05 0.42 -0.25
N LEU A 63 -5.53 -0.72 -0.73
CA LEU A 63 -5.76 -1.92 0.05
C LEU A 63 -4.75 -2.98 -0.40
N PHE A 64 -3.83 -3.38 0.46
CA PHE A 64 -2.80 -4.39 0.17
C PHE A 64 -3.12 -5.71 0.85
N GLN A 65 -2.96 -6.81 0.12
CA GLN A 65 -3.04 -8.16 0.69
C GLN A 65 -1.67 -8.55 1.27
N LEU A 66 -1.61 -8.79 2.56
CA LEU A 66 -0.41 -9.31 3.22
C LEU A 66 -0.21 -10.80 2.89
N PRO A 67 1.01 -11.34 3.00
CA PRO A 67 1.28 -12.77 2.73
C PRO A 67 0.45 -13.75 3.57
N GLY A 68 -0.12 -13.31 4.71
CA GLY A 68 -1.03 -14.11 5.53
C GLY A 68 -2.50 -14.05 5.09
N GLY A 69 -2.81 -13.45 3.94
CA GLY A 69 -4.17 -13.32 3.40
C GLY A 69 -4.98 -12.14 3.95
N SER A 70 -4.57 -11.54 5.06
CA SER A 70 -5.21 -10.35 5.64
C SER A 70 -4.97 -9.09 4.80
N TRP A 71 -5.91 -8.14 4.83
CA TRP A 71 -5.81 -6.90 4.08
C TRP A 71 -5.50 -5.70 4.99
N VAL A 72 -4.68 -4.78 4.49
CA VAL A 72 -4.33 -3.53 5.17
C VAL A 72 -4.60 -2.33 4.26
N VAL A 73 -5.29 -1.33 4.80
CA VAL A 73 -5.50 -0.03 4.15
C VAL A 73 -4.31 0.87 4.45
N VAL A 74 -3.73 1.44 3.41
CA VAL A 74 -2.56 2.31 3.48
C VAL A 74 -2.85 3.57 2.65
N ARG A 75 -2.67 4.74 3.25
CA ARG A 75 -2.69 5.99 2.48
C ARG A 75 -1.40 6.10 1.70
N GLY A 76 -1.48 6.55 0.45
CA GLY A 76 -0.30 6.65 -0.39
C GLY A 76 0.73 7.64 0.15
N GLU A 77 0.34 8.63 0.96
CA GLU A 77 1.23 9.52 1.71
C GLU A 77 2.14 8.75 2.69
N GLU A 78 1.65 7.65 3.28
CA GLU A 78 2.44 6.82 4.20
C GLU A 78 3.55 6.06 3.47
N ILE A 79 3.35 5.78 2.19
CA ILE A 79 4.31 5.08 1.31
C ILE A 79 4.98 6.00 0.28
N ALA A 80 4.77 7.31 0.37
CA ALA A 80 5.45 8.30 -0.46
C ALA A 80 6.94 8.41 -0.07
N GLY A 81 7.80 8.46 -1.08
CA GLY A 81 9.26 8.38 -0.92
C GLY A 81 9.83 7.07 -1.44
N SER A 82 11.15 7.05 -1.64
CA SER A 82 11.91 5.82 -1.92
C SER A 82 11.90 4.90 -0.71
N LEU A 83 12.14 3.60 -0.93
CA LEU A 83 12.24 2.63 0.16
C LEU A 83 13.26 3.07 1.23
N ALA A 84 14.42 3.58 0.80
CA ALA A 84 15.45 4.09 1.70
C ALA A 84 14.96 5.27 2.56
N GLU A 85 14.19 6.20 1.98
CA GLU A 85 13.60 7.32 2.74
C GLU A 85 12.55 6.84 3.74
N ARG A 86 11.76 5.82 3.38
CA ARG A 86 10.75 5.27 4.29
C ARG A 86 11.41 4.56 5.47
N VAL A 87 12.43 3.75 5.23
CA VAL A 87 13.17 3.07 6.31
C VAL A 87 13.76 4.06 7.31
N LYS A 88 14.24 5.24 6.86
CA LYS A 88 14.68 6.32 7.76
C LYS A 88 13.59 6.83 8.72
N ARG A 89 12.31 6.59 8.43
CA ARG A 89 11.16 6.98 9.27
C ARG A 89 10.79 5.94 10.33
N LEU A 90 11.36 4.73 10.31
CA LEU A 90 11.02 3.61 11.21
C LEU A 90 11.10 4.01 12.70
N GLY A 91 12.07 4.85 13.07
CA GLY A 91 12.23 5.35 14.45
C GLY A 91 11.25 6.46 14.86
N ARG A 92 10.52 7.05 13.91
CA ARG A 92 9.65 8.22 14.14
C ARG A 92 8.16 7.91 14.09
N LEU A 93 7.76 6.83 13.40
CA LEU A 93 6.35 6.51 13.16
C LEU A 93 5.78 5.59 14.25
N LYS A 94 4.81 6.10 15.01
CA LYS A 94 4.10 5.35 16.06
C LYS A 94 2.92 4.50 15.56
N GLY A 95 2.68 4.43 14.25
CA GLY A 95 1.59 3.64 13.69
C GLY A 95 1.20 4.07 12.29
N VAL A 96 0.90 3.10 11.43
CA VAL A 96 0.63 3.28 10.00
C VAL A 96 -0.40 2.26 9.53
N GLY A 97 -1.27 2.70 8.62
CA GLY A 97 -2.33 1.89 8.06
C GLY A 97 -3.42 1.43 9.03
N TRP A 98 -4.47 0.85 8.45
CA TRP A 98 -5.60 0.26 9.17
C TRP A 98 -5.74 -1.20 8.76
N LEU A 99 -5.77 -2.12 9.71
CA LEU A 99 -6.19 -3.49 9.41
C LEU A 99 -7.69 -3.48 9.13
N VAL A 100 -8.08 -4.04 7.99
CA VAL A 100 -9.49 -4.25 7.66
C VAL A 100 -9.76 -5.74 7.68
N ARG A 101 -10.60 -6.17 8.62
CA ARG A 101 -11.23 -7.49 8.64
C ARG A 101 -12.74 -7.30 8.49
N ALA A 102 -13.46 -8.35 8.11
CA ALA A 102 -14.91 -8.29 7.95
C ALA A 102 -15.57 -7.64 9.18
N GLY A 103 -16.06 -6.40 9.05
CA GLY A 103 -16.70 -5.64 10.12
C GLY A 103 -15.76 -4.89 11.08
N GLU A 104 -14.43 -5.00 10.98
CA GLU A 104 -13.49 -4.42 11.95
C GLU A 104 -12.44 -3.52 11.28
N LYS A 105 -12.30 -2.29 11.80
CA LYS A 105 -11.23 -1.34 11.45
C LYS A 105 -10.38 -1.07 12.69
N ARG A 106 -9.11 -1.52 12.69
CA ARG A 106 -8.14 -1.16 13.74
C ARG A 106 -7.00 -0.35 13.17
N ARG A 107 -6.67 0.78 13.79
CA ARG A 107 -5.43 1.52 13.53
C ARG A 107 -4.27 0.72 14.11
N TYR A 108 -3.23 0.46 13.32
CA TYR A 108 -2.05 -0.23 13.85
C TYR A 108 -1.05 0.78 14.42
N THR A 109 -0.62 0.56 15.66
CA THR A 109 0.53 1.22 16.28
C THR A 109 1.71 0.26 16.39
N ARG A 110 2.92 0.79 16.57
CA ARG A 110 4.03 -0.07 17.02
C ARG A 110 3.61 -0.62 18.39
N GLY A 111 3.48 -1.94 18.50
CA GLY A 111 3.24 -2.61 19.79
C GLY A 111 4.36 -2.35 20.77
#